data_AF-A0A1R2C229-F1
#
_entry.id   AF-A0A1R2C229-F1
#
_cell.length_a   1.000
_cell.length_b   1.000
_cell.length_c   1.000
_cell.angle_alpha   90.00
_cell.angle_beta   90.00
_cell.angle_gamma   90.00
#
_symmetry.space_group_name_H-M   'P 1'
#
loop_
_entity.id
_entity.type
_entity.pdbx_description
1 polymer ?
#
loop_
_entity_poly.entity_id
_entity_poly.type
_entity_poly.pdbx_seq_one_letter_code
_entity_poly.pdbx_strand_id
1 'polypeptide(L)'
;MKARTQKIDTNKTRALLCSYIEDLSLNFLEKRARDKCYKENVLEELQDVIEVLIDREKDLKSTAEMALSILDNNEKLKLKNSKVKSKLIHALDKTHHQSIEIQTLQESLISSETRYEETSKALAETEEIMLLNSAELNRIHQEHNSQSKTTSNDEDFDLIKKEYQLELESLQKKNSHLLKDYKTINELFDNNNKELNQLKIDYSKLESRYAKLQENYKESEKSRDFQSEKIEKLDNDVKTLSSKCERLQSLSDRLEEDLSVLRIIDTDMSSKQGMSHAISLQSELESLADDYDDSACKSVINKGNESIEDMLFIKNPNNQLLTPKTSAFSWPNTSRDINIQSEAGITIFPNKIIRKPPPEEYFLLTVQAVKMNSPYADKGLNLNTQELYYNAVEEGIPFHKWHVWIESQLNQNYVQGLYKKSSKSIWKRFGKKMCF
;
A
#
# COMPACT_ATOMS: atom_id res chain seq x y z
N MET A 1 4.25 -2.93 20.20
CA MET A 1 5.15 -4.11 20.18
C MET A 1 4.97 -4.87 18.89
N LYS A 2 5.78 -4.59 17.87
CA LYS A 2 5.94 -5.54 16.77
C LYS A 2 6.97 -6.55 17.25
N ALA A 3 6.49 -7.69 17.76
CA ALA A 3 7.36 -8.81 18.09
C ALA A 3 8.21 -9.10 16.84
N ARG A 4 9.54 -9.00 16.96
CA ARG A 4 10.45 -9.60 15.98
C ARG A 4 10.13 -11.09 16.03
N THR A 5 9.34 -11.56 15.08
CA THR A 5 9.14 -12.97 14.85
C THR A 5 10.49 -13.48 14.35
N GLN A 6 11.36 -13.92 15.27
CA GLN A 6 12.41 -14.87 14.91
C GLN A 6 11.69 -15.96 14.13
N LYS A 7 12.06 -16.11 12.85
CA LYS A 7 11.59 -17.25 12.06
C LYS A 7 12.13 -18.48 12.76
N ILE A 8 11.29 -19.08 13.60
CA ILE A 8 11.57 -20.39 14.19
C ILE A 8 11.76 -21.31 12.99
N ASP A 9 12.99 -21.80 12.83
CA ASP A 9 13.32 -22.74 11.78
C ASP A 9 12.58 -24.04 12.10
N THR A 10 11.45 -24.25 11.44
CA THR A 10 10.57 -25.40 11.64
C THR A 10 11.32 -26.71 11.41
N ASN A 11 12.37 -26.70 10.59
CA ASN A 11 13.19 -27.87 10.30
C ASN A 11 14.11 -28.20 11.49
N LYS A 12 14.71 -27.20 12.14
CA LYS A 12 15.51 -27.43 13.36
C LYS A 12 14.65 -27.97 14.49
N THR A 13 13.45 -27.40 14.67
CA THR A 13 12.52 -27.84 15.71
C THR A 13 12.04 -29.27 15.44
N ARG A 14 11.73 -29.61 14.19
CA ARG A 14 11.35 -30.97 13.80
C ARG A 14 12.49 -31.97 14.02
N ALA A 15 13.73 -31.63 13.64
CA ALA A 15 14.88 -32.51 13.86
C ALA A 15 15.12 -32.81 15.34
N LEU A 16 14.99 -31.78 16.20
CA LEU A 16 15.13 -31.90 17.65
C LEU A 16 14.00 -32.75 18.28
N LEU A 17 12.78 -32.62 17.77
CA LEU A 17 11.67 -33.49 18.19
C LEU A 17 11.87 -34.94 17.72
N CYS A 18 12.39 -35.16 16.51
CA CYS A 18 12.70 -36.50 16.01
C CYS A 18 13.79 -37.18 16.85
N SER A 19 14.84 -36.46 17.24
CA SER A 19 15.88 -37.03 18.12
C SER A 19 15.32 -37.39 19.50
N TYR A 20 14.44 -36.56 20.08
CA TYR A 20 13.76 -36.91 21.34
C TYR A 20 12.84 -38.13 21.21
N ILE A 21 12.13 -38.28 20.08
CA ILE A 21 11.27 -39.45 19.84
C ILE A 21 12.12 -40.72 19.75
N GLU A 22 13.23 -40.68 19.01
CA GLU A 22 14.19 -41.80 18.93
C GLU A 22 14.73 -42.15 20.31
N ASP A 23 15.13 -41.15 21.09
CA ASP A 23 15.64 -41.33 22.45
C ASP A 23 14.62 -41.89 23.44
N LEU A 24 13.34 -41.52 23.29
CA LEU A 24 12.25 -42.03 24.11
C LEU A 24 11.84 -43.45 23.69
N SER A 25 12.00 -43.81 22.41
CA SER A 25 11.62 -45.12 21.87
C SER A 25 12.51 -46.27 22.33
N LEU A 26 13.75 -45.99 22.71
CA LEU A 26 14.67 -46.99 23.26
C LEU A 26 14.29 -47.32 24.70
N ASN A 27 14.20 -48.62 25.00
CA ASN A 27 13.85 -49.06 26.34
C ASN A 27 15.01 -48.79 27.31
N PHE A 28 14.70 -48.45 28.56
CA PHE A 28 15.73 -48.10 29.56
C PHE A 28 16.83 -49.17 29.68
N LEU A 29 16.42 -50.45 29.68
CA LEU A 29 17.34 -51.59 29.74
C LEU A 29 18.25 -51.69 28.51
N GLU A 30 17.79 -51.28 27.33
CA GLU A 30 18.59 -51.29 26.09
C GLU A 30 19.63 -50.16 26.09
N LYS A 31 19.28 -48.97 26.59
CA LYS A 31 20.22 -47.87 26.80
C LYS A 31 21.31 -48.28 27.79
N ARG A 32 20.93 -48.82 28.95
CA ARG A 32 21.88 -49.27 29.97
C ARG A 32 22.80 -50.39 29.48
N ALA A 33 22.25 -51.35 28.71
CA ALA A 33 23.01 -52.43 28.11
C ALA A 33 24.01 -51.94 27.05
N ARG A 34 23.66 -50.90 26.29
CA ARG A 34 24.56 -50.25 25.33
C ARG A 34 25.72 -49.55 26.04
N ASP A 35 25.44 -48.88 27.16
CA ASP A 35 26.42 -48.05 27.86
C ASP A 35 27.32 -48.84 28.83
N LYS A 36 26.99 -50.11 29.10
CA LYS A 36 27.73 -51.03 30.00
C LYS A 36 27.88 -50.49 31.45
N CYS A 37 26.97 -49.64 31.90
CA CYS A 37 26.99 -49.04 33.23
C CYS A 37 26.20 -49.87 34.26
N TYR A 38 26.61 -51.12 34.51
CA TYR A 38 25.98 -51.95 35.54
C TYR A 38 26.69 -51.79 36.88
N LYS A 39 25.94 -51.68 37.98
CA LYS A 39 26.49 -51.71 39.34
C LYS A 39 26.57 -53.15 39.87
N GLU A 40 27.60 -53.44 40.67
CA GLU A 40 27.81 -54.78 41.26
C GLU A 40 26.76 -55.11 42.33
N ASN A 41 26.19 -54.08 42.97
CA ASN A 41 25.16 -54.22 43.99
C ASN A 41 23.75 -54.04 43.40
N VAL A 42 22.91 -55.08 43.52
CA VAL A 42 21.52 -55.08 43.02
C VAL A 42 20.67 -53.98 43.65
N LEU A 43 20.93 -53.62 44.92
CA LEU A 43 20.17 -52.59 45.61
C LEU A 43 20.47 -51.19 45.03
N GLU A 44 21.75 -50.91 44.75
CA GLU A 44 22.17 -49.66 44.11
C GLU A 44 21.68 -49.57 42.67
N GLU A 45 21.72 -50.68 41.93
CA GLU A 45 21.18 -50.77 40.58
C GLU A 45 19.69 -50.42 40.54
N LEU A 46 18.90 -50.94 41.49
CA LEU A 46 17.48 -50.64 41.65
C LEU A 46 17.23 -49.18 42.03
N GLN A 47 18.04 -48.63 42.93
CA GLN A 47 17.93 -47.23 43.34
C GLN A 47 18.17 -46.27 42.16
N ASP A 48 19.17 -46.55 41.33
CA ASP A 48 19.40 -45.79 40.09
C ASP A 48 18.25 -45.94 39.09
N VAL A 49 17.61 -47.13 38.97
CA VAL A 49 16.42 -47.28 38.11
C VAL A 49 15.30 -46.36 38.60
N ILE A 50 15.08 -46.32 39.91
CA ILE A 50 14.04 -45.47 40.51
C ILE A 50 14.34 -44.00 40.24
N GLU A 51 15.59 -43.55 40.40
CA GLU A 51 16.00 -42.17 40.13
C GLU A 51 15.77 -41.79 38.66
N VAL A 52 16.19 -42.64 37.71
CA VAL A 52 15.96 -42.40 36.29
C VAL A 52 14.46 -42.39 35.95
N LEU A 53 13.64 -43.23 36.59
CA LEU A 53 12.19 -43.21 36.39
C LEU A 53 11.56 -41.90 36.92
N ILE A 54 12.02 -41.38 38.05
CA ILE A 54 11.57 -40.10 38.62
C ILE A 54 11.94 -38.94 37.69
N ASP A 55 13.18 -38.92 37.20
CA ASP A 55 13.63 -37.89 36.24
C ASP A 55 12.81 -37.93 34.96
N ARG A 56 12.55 -39.14 34.43
CA ARG A 56 11.73 -39.32 33.23
C ARG A 56 10.27 -38.92 33.44
N GLU A 57 9.71 -39.13 34.63
CA GLU A 57 8.38 -38.61 34.99
C GLU A 57 8.36 -37.08 34.98
N LYS A 58 9.39 -36.44 35.54
CA LYS A 58 9.53 -34.98 35.55
C LYS A 58 9.69 -34.41 34.13
N ASP A 59 10.45 -35.06 33.28
CA ASP A 59 10.61 -34.68 31.86
C ASP A 59 9.31 -34.85 31.09
N LEU A 60 8.58 -35.95 31.31
CA LEU A 60 7.26 -36.18 30.72
C LEU A 60 6.25 -35.11 31.16
N LYS A 61 6.24 -34.75 32.45
CA LYS A 61 5.40 -33.68 32.97
C LYS A 61 5.73 -32.33 32.32
N SER A 62 7.03 -31.99 32.24
CA SER A 62 7.49 -30.75 31.59
C SER A 62 7.12 -30.73 30.10
N THR A 63 7.23 -31.87 29.42
CA THR A 63 6.83 -32.04 28.02
C THR A 63 5.33 -31.87 27.83
N ALA A 64 4.50 -32.41 28.72
CA ALA A 64 3.05 -32.23 28.70
C ALA A 64 2.67 -30.76 28.92
N GLU A 65 3.31 -30.06 29.86
CA GLU A 65 3.09 -28.63 30.10
C GLU A 65 3.48 -27.77 28.89
N MET A 66 4.62 -28.07 28.26
CA MET A 66 5.03 -27.42 27.01
C MET A 66 4.03 -27.69 25.88
N ALA A 67 3.55 -28.93 25.73
CA ALA A 67 2.56 -29.28 24.71
C ALA A 67 1.23 -28.53 24.90
N LEU A 68 0.75 -28.41 26.14
CA LEU A 68 -0.44 -27.61 26.47
C LEU A 68 -0.22 -26.12 26.14
N SER A 69 0.94 -25.56 26.48
CA SER A 69 1.29 -24.18 26.15
C SER A 69 1.32 -23.93 24.63
N ILE A 70 1.82 -24.89 23.85
CA ILE A 70 1.82 -24.83 22.38
C ILE A 70 0.39 -24.87 21.83
N LEU A 71 -0.49 -25.73 22.37
CA LEU A 71 -1.90 -25.79 22.00
C LEU A 71 -2.61 -24.46 22.26
N ASP A 72 -2.47 -23.88 23.45
CA ASP A 72 -3.03 -22.58 23.81
C ASP A 72 -2.55 -21.46 22.87
N ASN A 73 -1.26 -21.47 22.51
CA ASN A 73 -0.70 -20.51 21.57
C ASN A 73 -1.25 -20.69 20.15
N ASN A 74 -1.45 -21.93 19.70
CA ASN A 74 -2.09 -22.23 18.42
C ASN A 74 -3.53 -21.74 18.37
N GLU A 75 -4.30 -21.90 19.46
CA GLU A 75 -5.67 -21.36 19.53
C GLU A 75 -5.70 -19.83 19.47
N LYS A 76 -4.80 -19.16 20.21
CA LYS A 76 -4.64 -17.69 20.14
C LYS A 76 -4.25 -17.24 18.73
N LEU A 77 -3.37 -17.96 18.04
CA LEU A 77 -2.98 -17.67 16.66
C LEU A 77 -4.14 -17.91 15.69
N LYS A 78 -4.92 -18.98 15.86
CA LYS A 78 -6.13 -19.27 15.08
C LYS A 78 -7.15 -18.14 15.20
N LEU A 79 -7.37 -17.62 16.42
CA LEU A 79 -8.25 -16.47 16.66
C LEU A 79 -7.71 -15.17 16.04
N LYS A 80 -6.41 -14.92 16.11
CA LYS A 80 -5.79 -13.77 15.44
C LYS A 80 -5.95 -13.88 13.92
N ASN A 81 -5.73 -15.07 13.36
CA ASN A 81 -5.87 -15.32 11.93
C ASN A 81 -7.32 -15.13 11.46
N SER A 82 -8.32 -15.58 12.23
CA SER A 82 -9.73 -15.35 11.90
C SER A 82 -10.10 -13.85 11.93
N LYS A 83 -9.56 -13.08 12.89
CA LYS A 83 -9.72 -11.61 12.92
C LYS A 83 -9.05 -10.90 11.75
N VAL A 84 -7.88 -11.36 11.30
CA VAL A 84 -7.24 -10.81 10.10
C VAL A 84 -8.04 -11.15 8.85
N LYS A 85 -8.54 -12.39 8.74
CA LYS A 85 -9.39 -12.84 7.64
C LYS A 85 -10.68 -12.03 7.54
N SER A 86 -11.36 -11.73 8.65
CA SER A 86 -12.57 -10.90 8.63
C SER A 86 -12.28 -9.46 8.21
N LYS A 87 -11.17 -8.87 8.66
CA LYS A 87 -10.73 -7.54 8.20
C LYS A 87 -10.41 -7.51 6.70
N LEU A 88 -9.78 -8.56 6.19
CA LEU A 88 -9.47 -8.69 4.77
C LEU A 88 -10.74 -8.78 3.92
N ILE A 89 -11.72 -9.59 4.33
CA ILE A 89 -13.02 -9.69 3.65
C ILE A 89 -13.71 -8.32 3.62
N HIS A 90 -13.79 -7.63 4.75
CA HIS A 90 -14.39 -6.28 4.81
C HIS A 90 -13.65 -5.27 3.92
N ALA A 91 -12.32 -5.32 3.84
CA ALA A 91 -11.54 -4.44 2.96
C ALA A 91 -11.81 -4.75 1.47
N LEU A 92 -11.97 -6.03 1.14
CA LEU A 92 -12.30 -6.48 -0.22
C LEU A 92 -13.72 -6.03 -0.62
N ASP A 93 -14.70 -6.17 0.27
CA ASP A 93 -16.07 -5.67 0.06
C ASP A 93 -16.09 -4.16 -0.13
N LYS A 94 -15.34 -3.41 0.69
CA LYS A 94 -15.21 -1.95 0.56
C LYS A 94 -14.60 -1.56 -0.80
N THR A 95 -13.56 -2.26 -1.22
CA THR A 95 -12.91 -2.02 -2.52
C THR A 95 -13.87 -2.30 -3.67
N HIS A 96 -14.68 -3.37 -3.56
CA HIS A 96 -15.71 -3.69 -4.55
C HIS A 96 -16.78 -2.60 -4.65
N HIS A 97 -17.29 -2.09 -3.52
CA HIS A 97 -18.25 -0.99 -3.51
C HIS A 97 -17.68 0.29 -4.14
N GLN A 98 -16.42 0.63 -3.83
CA GLN A 98 -15.74 1.77 -4.44
C GLN A 98 -15.56 1.59 -5.95
N SER A 99 -15.29 0.37 -6.41
CA SER A 99 -15.21 0.05 -7.84
C SER A 99 -16.56 0.26 -8.55
N ILE A 100 -17.66 -0.14 -7.93
CA ILE A 100 -19.02 0.09 -8.47
C ILE A 100 -19.31 1.60 -8.53
N GLU A 101 -19.00 2.35 -7.47
CA GLU A 101 -19.19 3.80 -7.43
C GLU A 101 -18.42 4.52 -8.54
N ILE A 102 -17.13 4.17 -8.73
CA ILE A 102 -16.30 4.70 -9.82
C ILE A 102 -16.95 4.40 -11.18
N GLN A 103 -17.43 3.17 -11.40
CA GLN A 103 -18.09 2.81 -12.64
C GLN A 103 -19.37 3.62 -12.87
N THR A 104 -20.21 3.79 -11.85
CA THR A 104 -21.43 4.60 -11.97
C THR A 104 -21.13 6.08 -12.26
N LEU A 105 -20.06 6.64 -11.68
CA LEU A 105 -19.63 8.00 -11.96
C LEU A 105 -19.07 8.15 -13.39
N GLN A 106 -18.37 7.13 -13.90
CA GLN A 106 -17.91 7.09 -15.30
C GLN A 106 -19.09 7.04 -16.27
N GLU A 107 -20.09 6.19 -16.02
CA GLU A 107 -21.31 6.14 -16.83
C GLU A 107 -22.08 7.46 -16.81
N SER A 108 -22.16 8.11 -15.63
CA SER A 108 -22.76 9.44 -15.47
C SER A 108 -21.98 10.51 -16.24
N LEU A 109 -20.64 10.47 -16.21
CA LEU A 109 -19.79 11.40 -16.94
C LEU A 109 -20.01 11.29 -18.44
N ILE A 110 -19.96 10.06 -18.97
CA ILE A 110 -20.20 9.77 -20.40
C ILE A 110 -21.58 10.29 -20.83
N SER A 111 -22.62 10.05 -20.03
CA SER A 111 -23.97 10.57 -20.33
C SER A 111 -24.01 12.11 -20.36
N SER A 112 -23.29 12.77 -19.46
CA SER A 112 -23.21 14.24 -19.43
C SER A 112 -22.43 14.81 -20.63
N GLU A 113 -21.35 14.14 -21.04
CA GLU A 113 -20.57 14.52 -22.22
C GLU A 113 -21.39 14.38 -23.50
N THR A 114 -22.14 13.27 -23.66
CA THR A 114 -23.04 13.10 -24.81
C THR A 114 -24.11 14.20 -24.87
N ARG A 115 -24.72 14.57 -23.74
CA ARG A 115 -25.69 15.69 -23.70
C ARG A 115 -25.04 17.03 -24.05
N TYR A 116 -23.81 17.25 -23.61
CA TYR A 116 -23.04 18.45 -23.96
C TYR A 116 -22.76 18.51 -25.47
N GLU A 117 -22.37 17.39 -26.08
CA GLU A 117 -22.17 17.31 -27.54
C GLU A 117 -23.47 17.55 -28.31
N GLU A 118 -24.59 16.98 -27.87
CA GLU A 118 -25.91 17.20 -28.46
C GLU A 118 -26.35 18.67 -28.38
N THR A 119 -26.19 19.30 -27.21
CA THR A 119 -26.53 20.73 -27.03
C THR A 119 -25.60 21.65 -27.83
N SER A 120 -24.31 21.32 -27.90
CA SER A 120 -23.34 22.05 -28.73
C SER A 120 -23.69 21.94 -30.22
N LYS A 121 -24.10 20.76 -30.69
CA LYS A 121 -24.56 20.56 -32.07
C LYS A 121 -25.84 21.34 -32.35
N ALA A 122 -26.83 21.28 -31.46
CA ALA A 122 -28.08 22.04 -31.60
C ALA A 122 -27.81 23.55 -31.65
N LEU A 123 -26.89 24.06 -30.82
CA LEU A 123 -26.49 25.46 -30.83
C LEU A 123 -25.89 25.87 -32.19
N ALA A 124 -24.97 25.07 -32.74
CA ALA A 124 -24.37 25.34 -34.05
C ALA A 124 -25.42 25.35 -35.18
N GLU A 125 -26.39 24.41 -35.16
CA GLU A 125 -27.50 24.39 -36.12
C GLU A 125 -28.39 25.64 -36.00
N THR A 126 -28.66 26.11 -34.77
CA THR A 126 -29.45 27.34 -34.57
C THR A 126 -28.71 28.60 -35.01
N GLU A 127 -27.39 28.67 -34.83
CA GLU A 127 -26.56 29.78 -35.31
C GLU A 127 -26.56 29.82 -36.85
N GLU A 128 -26.47 28.67 -37.52
CA GLU A 128 -26.56 28.56 -38.97
C GLU A 128 -27.92 29.07 -39.49
N ILE A 129 -29.03 28.64 -38.89
CA ILE A 129 -30.38 29.10 -39.26
C ILE A 129 -30.52 30.62 -39.05
N MET A 130 -29.96 31.16 -37.97
CA MET A 130 -29.99 32.60 -37.69
C MET A 130 -29.26 33.41 -38.78
N LEU A 131 -28.10 32.93 -39.22
CA LEU A 131 -27.34 33.56 -40.31
C LEU A 131 -28.11 33.53 -41.64
N LEU A 132 -28.73 32.39 -41.97
CA LEU A 132 -29.57 32.26 -43.18
C LEU A 132 -30.77 33.22 -43.13
N ASN A 133 -31.47 33.30 -42.00
CA ASN A 133 -32.61 34.21 -41.82
C ASN A 133 -32.17 35.68 -41.89
N SER A 134 -31.01 36.03 -41.35
CA SER A 134 -30.46 37.38 -41.45
C SER A 134 -30.12 37.76 -42.90
N ALA A 135 -29.54 36.83 -43.67
CA ALA A 135 -29.26 37.04 -45.08
C ALA A 135 -30.55 37.25 -45.89
N GLU A 136 -31.58 36.46 -45.62
CA GLU A 136 -32.88 36.57 -46.30
C GLU A 136 -33.62 37.88 -45.96
N LEU A 137 -33.59 38.31 -44.68
CA LEU A 137 -34.12 39.62 -44.29
C LEU A 137 -33.46 40.77 -45.04
N ASN A 138 -32.13 40.70 -45.21
CA ASN A 138 -31.38 41.69 -45.97
C ASN A 138 -31.78 41.67 -47.46
N ARG A 139 -32.01 40.49 -48.05
CA ARG A 139 -32.52 40.35 -49.42
C ARG A 139 -33.89 41.01 -49.59
N ILE A 140 -34.83 40.70 -48.71
CA ILE A 140 -36.19 41.27 -48.72
C ILE A 140 -36.14 42.80 -48.57
N HIS A 141 -35.30 43.33 -47.67
CA HIS A 141 -35.14 44.78 -47.52
C HIS A 141 -34.59 45.46 -48.78
N GLN A 142 -33.69 44.82 -49.52
CA GLN A 142 -33.20 45.33 -50.81
C GLN A 142 -34.28 45.32 -51.89
N GLU A 143 -35.07 44.25 -51.96
CA GLU A 143 -36.19 44.11 -52.90
C GLU A 143 -37.28 45.15 -52.62
N HIS A 144 -37.67 45.34 -51.36
CA HIS A 144 -38.71 46.29 -50.96
C HIS A 144 -38.31 47.75 -51.21
N ASN A 145 -37.04 48.10 -51.01
CA ASN A 145 -36.52 49.44 -51.38
C ASN A 145 -36.52 49.68 -52.90
N SER A 146 -36.59 48.62 -53.71
CA SER A 146 -36.58 48.72 -55.18
C SER A 146 -37.99 48.84 -55.79
N GLN A 147 -39.05 48.52 -55.05
CA GLN A 147 -40.42 48.44 -55.55
C GLN A 147 -41.34 49.61 -55.16
N SER A 148 -40.85 50.64 -54.47
CA SER A 148 -41.66 51.83 -54.16
C SER A 148 -41.78 52.78 -55.36
N LYS A 149 -42.64 52.45 -56.33
CA LYS A 149 -43.23 53.42 -57.27
C LYS A 149 -44.73 53.15 -57.45
N THR A 150 -45.50 54.07 -56.88
CA THR A 150 -46.87 54.52 -57.20
C THR A 150 -47.65 53.75 -58.26
N THR A 151 -48.80 53.19 -57.87
CA THR A 151 -50.09 53.45 -58.53
C THR A 151 -51.23 53.13 -57.56
N SER A 152 -52.21 54.02 -57.54
CA SER A 152 -53.43 53.97 -56.72
C SER A 152 -54.53 53.28 -57.53
N ASN A 153 -55.10 52.18 -57.03
CA ASN A 153 -56.32 51.56 -57.54
C ASN A 153 -57.18 51.10 -56.34
N ASP A 154 -58.46 51.46 -56.33
CA ASP A 154 -59.38 51.17 -55.21
C ASP A 154 -59.76 49.68 -55.08
N GLU A 155 -59.57 48.85 -56.11
CA GLU A 155 -59.69 47.37 -55.99
C GLU A 155 -58.54 46.75 -55.18
N ASP A 156 -57.36 47.39 -55.18
CA ASP A 156 -56.23 46.98 -54.35
C ASP A 156 -56.54 47.21 -52.87
N PHE A 157 -57.41 48.17 -52.53
CA PHE A 157 -57.75 48.45 -51.14
C PHE A 157 -58.50 47.29 -50.47
N ASP A 158 -59.40 46.62 -51.19
CA ASP A 158 -60.12 45.44 -50.68
C ASP A 158 -59.23 44.20 -50.63
N LEU A 159 -58.30 44.04 -51.59
CA LEU A 159 -57.27 43.00 -51.57
C LEU A 159 -56.29 43.19 -50.39
N ILE A 160 -55.79 44.41 -50.20
CA ILE A 160 -54.93 44.79 -49.07
C ILE A 160 -55.68 44.56 -47.76
N LYS A 161 -56.96 44.92 -47.66
CA LYS A 161 -57.76 44.69 -46.45
C LYS A 161 -57.88 43.20 -46.13
N LYS A 162 -58.11 42.35 -47.13
CA LYS A 162 -58.19 40.89 -46.96
C LYS A 162 -56.82 40.28 -46.60
N GLU A 163 -55.76 40.78 -47.20
CA GLU A 163 -54.38 40.39 -46.89
C GLU A 163 -54.00 40.77 -45.45
N TYR A 164 -54.30 41.99 -45.03
CA TYR A 164 -54.11 42.47 -43.65
C TYR A 164 -54.86 41.61 -42.64
N GLN A 165 -56.06 41.15 -43.00
CA GLN A 165 -56.89 40.32 -42.14
C GLN A 165 -56.31 38.91 -41.98
N LEU A 166 -55.83 38.31 -43.08
CA LEU A 166 -55.09 37.04 -43.04
C LEU A 166 -53.78 37.15 -42.27
N GLU A 167 -53.08 38.28 -42.39
CA GLU A 167 -51.85 38.56 -41.65
C GLU A 167 -52.12 38.70 -40.15
N LEU A 168 -53.20 39.40 -39.76
CA LEU A 168 -53.67 39.47 -38.38
C LEU A 168 -53.99 38.09 -37.80
N GLU A 169 -54.70 37.23 -38.53
CA GLU A 169 -54.98 35.86 -38.09
C GLU A 169 -53.70 35.02 -37.97
N SER A 170 -52.77 35.17 -38.90
CA SER A 170 -51.46 34.51 -38.87
C SER A 170 -50.65 34.94 -37.64
N LEU A 171 -50.59 36.24 -37.37
CA LEU A 171 -49.94 36.81 -36.20
C LEU A 171 -50.60 36.34 -34.90
N GLN A 172 -51.92 36.26 -34.86
CA GLN A 172 -52.64 35.78 -33.69
C GLN A 172 -52.35 34.30 -33.40
N LYS A 173 -52.28 33.46 -34.44
CA LYS A 173 -51.86 32.05 -34.33
C LYS A 173 -50.41 31.95 -33.85
N LYS A 174 -49.49 32.73 -34.43
CA LYS A 174 -48.09 32.77 -34.02
C LYS A 174 -47.94 33.21 -32.56
N ASN A 175 -48.69 34.22 -32.13
CA ASN A 175 -48.69 34.67 -30.73
C ASN A 175 -49.24 33.58 -29.79
N SER A 176 -50.28 32.87 -30.20
CA SER A 176 -50.81 31.74 -29.42
C SER A 176 -49.81 30.58 -29.28
N HIS A 177 -48.99 30.34 -30.30
CA HIS A 177 -47.91 29.35 -30.26
C HIS A 177 -46.79 29.80 -29.34
N LEU A 178 -46.31 31.04 -29.50
CA LEU A 178 -45.28 31.62 -28.65
C LEU A 178 -45.67 31.62 -27.17
N LEU A 179 -46.95 31.86 -26.86
CA LEU A 179 -47.45 31.81 -25.49
C LEU A 179 -47.39 30.39 -24.90
N LYS A 180 -47.66 29.35 -25.71
CA LYS A 180 -47.52 27.95 -25.31
C LYS A 180 -46.06 27.58 -25.08
N ASP A 181 -45.19 27.96 -26.00
CA ASP A 181 -43.74 27.72 -25.88
C ASP A 181 -43.18 28.39 -24.64
N TYR A 182 -43.57 29.65 -24.38
CA TYR A 182 -43.19 30.38 -23.17
C TYR A 182 -43.62 29.64 -21.91
N LYS A 183 -44.84 29.09 -21.88
CA LYS A 183 -45.33 28.31 -20.75
C LYS A 183 -44.52 27.03 -20.55
N THR A 184 -44.22 26.30 -21.62
CA THR A 184 -43.41 25.07 -21.57
C THR A 184 -41.99 25.36 -21.10
N ILE A 185 -41.36 26.43 -21.60
CA ILE A 185 -40.03 26.87 -21.16
C ILE A 185 -40.04 27.24 -19.67
N ASN A 186 -41.09 27.90 -19.19
CA ASN A 186 -41.19 28.27 -17.78
C ASN A 186 -41.38 27.04 -16.87
N GLU A 187 -42.16 26.04 -17.29
CA GLU A 187 -42.30 24.76 -16.58
C GLU A 187 -40.96 23.99 -16.53
N LEU A 188 -40.20 23.97 -17.63
CA LEU A 188 -38.86 23.39 -17.66
C LEU A 188 -37.89 24.13 -16.74
N PHE A 189 -37.96 25.46 -16.71
CA PHE A 189 -37.16 26.29 -15.81
C PHE A 189 -37.45 25.99 -14.33
N ASP A 190 -38.73 25.84 -13.97
CA ASP A 190 -39.14 25.50 -12.61
C ASP A 190 -38.66 24.09 -12.21
N ASN A 191 -38.71 23.12 -13.12
CA ASN A 191 -38.20 21.77 -12.87
C ASN A 191 -36.67 21.76 -12.71
N ASN A 192 -35.94 22.43 -13.60
CA ASN A 192 -34.48 22.56 -13.49
C ASN A 192 -34.06 23.24 -12.17
N ASN A 193 -34.83 24.24 -11.71
CA ASN A 193 -34.57 24.86 -10.41
C ASN A 193 -34.79 23.90 -9.23
N LYS A 194 -35.79 23.02 -9.30
CA LYS A 194 -35.99 21.98 -8.28
C LYS A 194 -34.83 20.98 -8.27
N GLU A 195 -34.40 20.52 -9.45
CA GLU A 195 -33.25 19.63 -9.58
C GLU A 195 -31.96 20.27 -9.04
N LEU A 196 -31.71 21.54 -9.38
CA LEU A 196 -30.57 22.29 -8.86
C LEU A 196 -30.59 22.40 -7.34
N ASN A 197 -31.76 22.66 -6.74
CA ASN A 197 -31.90 22.73 -5.29
C ASN A 197 -31.69 21.36 -4.62
N GLN A 198 -32.17 20.28 -5.24
CA GLN A 198 -31.91 18.92 -4.75
C GLN A 198 -30.41 18.60 -4.79
N LEU A 199 -29.73 18.97 -5.87
CA LEU A 199 -28.30 18.74 -6.04
C LEU A 199 -27.47 19.54 -5.02
N LYS A 200 -27.89 20.76 -4.67
CA LYS A 200 -27.29 21.55 -3.57
C LYS A 200 -27.44 20.87 -2.21
N ILE A 201 -28.62 20.29 -1.93
CA ILE A 201 -28.87 19.57 -0.67
C ILE A 201 -27.95 18.35 -0.59
N ASP A 202 -27.84 17.59 -1.68
CA ASP A 202 -27.02 16.38 -1.69
C ASP A 202 -25.52 16.69 -1.64
N TYR A 203 -25.08 17.79 -2.26
CA TYR A 203 -23.73 18.32 -2.10
C TYR A 203 -23.42 18.67 -0.63
N SER A 204 -24.33 19.38 0.06
CA SER A 204 -24.15 19.72 1.48
C SER A 204 -24.09 18.47 2.37
N LYS A 205 -24.89 17.43 2.08
CA LYS A 205 -24.78 16.14 2.77
C LYS A 205 -23.42 15.49 2.53
N LEU A 206 -22.92 15.50 1.28
CA LEU A 206 -21.63 14.91 0.93
C LEU A 206 -20.48 15.65 1.63
N GLU A 207 -20.52 16.98 1.66
CA GLU A 207 -19.57 17.82 2.39
C GLU A 207 -19.55 17.49 3.89
N SER A 208 -20.72 17.32 4.52
CA SER A 208 -20.80 16.93 5.93
C SER A 208 -20.21 15.53 6.20
N ARG A 209 -20.36 14.58 5.26
CA ARG A 209 -19.75 13.24 5.37
C ARG A 209 -18.24 13.30 5.21
N TYR A 210 -17.75 14.13 4.28
CA TYR A 210 -16.33 14.37 4.09
C TYR A 210 -15.67 14.96 5.34
N ALA A 211 -16.30 15.97 5.96
CA ALA A 211 -15.82 16.56 7.20
C ALA A 211 -15.70 15.52 8.34
N LYS A 212 -16.73 14.68 8.53
CA LYS A 212 -16.69 13.58 9.51
C LYS A 212 -15.58 12.57 9.22
N LEU A 213 -15.39 12.22 7.94
CA LEU A 213 -14.33 11.29 7.55
C LEU A 213 -12.93 11.87 7.82
N GLN A 214 -12.76 13.17 7.59
CA GLN A 214 -11.51 13.89 7.88
C GLN A 214 -11.22 13.94 9.38
N GLU A 215 -12.24 14.12 10.23
CA GLU A 215 -12.10 14.07 11.68
C GLU A 215 -11.70 12.66 12.16
N ASN A 216 -12.38 11.62 11.67
CA ASN A 216 -12.02 10.23 11.97
C ASN A 216 -10.58 9.88 11.54
N TYR A 217 -10.12 10.42 10.41
CA TYR A 217 -8.75 10.24 9.96
C TYR A 217 -7.74 10.86 10.94
N LYS A 218 -8.00 12.09 11.40
CA LYS A 218 -7.16 12.76 12.41
C LYS A 218 -7.13 12.00 13.74
N GLU A 219 -8.26 11.42 14.16
CA GLU A 219 -8.30 10.59 15.37
C GLU A 219 -7.49 9.29 15.20
N SER A 220 -7.61 8.64 14.03
CA SER A 220 -6.82 7.46 13.70
C SER A 220 -5.31 7.75 13.66
N GLU A 221 -4.93 8.93 13.15
CA GLU A 221 -3.55 9.41 13.15
C GLU A 221 -3.00 9.60 14.57
N LYS A 222 -3.75 10.29 15.45
CA LYS A 222 -3.39 10.41 16.88
C LYS A 222 -3.22 9.05 17.56
N SER A 223 -4.11 8.10 17.28
CA SER A 223 -4.03 6.74 17.83
C SER A 223 -2.77 5.99 17.34
N ARG A 224 -2.41 6.17 16.05
CA ARG A 224 -1.19 5.61 15.47
C ARG A 224 0.05 6.19 16.13
N ASP A 225 0.09 7.50 16.34
CA ASP A 225 1.24 8.19 16.93
C ASP A 225 1.44 7.76 18.40
N PHE A 226 0.35 7.63 19.17
CA PHE A 226 0.38 7.06 20.52
C PHE A 226 0.92 5.61 20.54
N GLN A 227 0.49 4.78 19.58
CA GLN A 227 1.02 3.42 19.46
C GLN A 227 2.49 3.40 19.04
N SER A 228 2.93 4.36 18.23
CA SER A 228 4.33 4.51 17.82
C SER A 228 5.21 4.85 19.01
N GLU A 229 4.81 5.80 19.85
CA GLU A 229 5.51 6.15 21.10
C GLU A 229 5.59 4.94 22.05
N LYS A 230 4.51 4.16 22.18
CA LYS A 230 4.52 2.93 22.97
C LYS A 230 5.46 1.87 22.40
N ILE A 231 5.59 1.77 21.07
CA ILE A 231 6.56 0.88 20.43
C ILE A 231 7.99 1.32 20.75
N GLU A 232 8.27 2.61 20.66
CA GLU A 232 9.59 3.17 20.93
C GLU A 232 10.03 2.94 22.38
N LYS A 233 9.13 3.19 23.36
CA LYS A 233 9.38 2.88 24.78
C LYS A 233 9.77 1.41 24.98
N LEU A 234 9.01 0.48 24.38
CA LEU A 234 9.26 -0.95 24.52
C LEU A 234 10.51 -1.42 23.77
N ASP A 235 10.89 -0.75 22.67
CA ASP A 235 12.17 -1.00 21.99
C ASP A 235 13.36 -0.60 22.87
N ASN A 236 13.25 0.52 23.58
CA ASN A 236 14.24 0.96 24.55
C ASN A 236 14.35 -0.01 25.75
N ASP A 237 13.22 -0.50 26.27
CA ASP A 237 13.21 -1.52 27.32
C ASP A 237 13.87 -2.82 26.85
N VAL A 238 13.60 -3.26 25.62
CA VAL A 238 14.26 -4.44 25.04
C VAL A 238 15.76 -4.23 24.89
N LYS A 239 16.22 -3.05 24.45
CA LYS A 239 17.65 -2.73 24.36
C LYS A 239 18.34 -2.77 25.73
N THR A 240 17.72 -2.20 26.75
CA THR A 240 18.27 -2.23 28.12
C THR A 240 18.35 -3.65 28.66
N LEU A 241 17.29 -4.46 28.48
CA LEU A 241 17.31 -5.88 28.87
C LEU A 241 18.34 -6.70 28.09
N SER A 242 18.49 -6.46 26.78
CA SER A 242 19.51 -7.13 25.95
C SER A 242 20.90 -6.85 26.47
N SER A 243 21.23 -5.59 26.77
CA SER A 243 22.53 -5.23 27.34
C SER A 243 22.78 -5.87 28.71
N LYS A 244 21.73 -6.06 29.52
CA LYS A 244 21.81 -6.76 30.81
C LYS A 244 22.08 -8.26 30.62
N CYS A 245 21.42 -8.89 29.65
CA CYS A 245 21.65 -10.29 29.30
C CYS A 245 23.07 -10.52 28.77
N GLU A 246 23.56 -9.66 27.87
CA GLU A 246 24.94 -9.73 27.34
C GLU A 246 25.98 -9.63 28.47
N ARG A 247 25.75 -8.74 29.45
CA ARG A 247 26.61 -8.62 30.63
C ARG A 247 26.58 -9.85 31.52
N LEU A 248 25.40 -10.43 31.77
CA LEU A 248 25.26 -11.65 32.56
C LEU A 248 25.89 -12.85 31.86
N GLN A 249 25.76 -12.93 30.54
CA GLN A 249 26.39 -13.96 29.72
C GLN A 249 27.92 -13.84 29.82
N SER A 250 28.48 -12.65 29.68
CA SER A 250 29.93 -12.42 29.84
C SER A 250 30.44 -12.82 31.23
N LEU A 251 29.64 -12.62 32.28
CA LEU A 251 29.98 -13.04 33.64
C LEU A 251 29.91 -14.56 33.78
N SER A 252 28.90 -15.21 33.20
CA SER A 252 28.78 -16.67 33.16
C SER A 252 29.96 -17.31 32.44
N ASP A 253 30.35 -16.78 31.27
CA ASP A 253 31.48 -17.27 30.49
C ASP A 253 32.79 -17.17 31.30
N ARG A 254 32.98 -16.08 32.05
CA ARG A 254 34.13 -15.89 32.94
C ARG A 254 34.15 -16.89 34.10
N LEU A 255 33.01 -17.14 34.75
CA LEU A 255 32.92 -18.14 35.82
C LEU A 255 33.18 -19.56 35.30
N GLU A 256 32.76 -19.87 34.06
CA GLU A 256 33.03 -21.15 33.42
C GLU A 256 34.53 -21.33 33.12
N GLU A 257 35.21 -20.26 32.72
CA GLU A 257 36.68 -20.21 32.57
C GLU A 257 37.37 -20.44 33.93
N ASP A 258 36.97 -19.74 34.98
CA ASP A 258 37.52 -19.89 36.34
C ASP A 258 37.32 -21.34 36.87
N LEU A 259 36.15 -21.93 36.66
CA LEU A 259 35.87 -23.33 37.01
C LEU A 259 36.74 -24.32 36.21
N SER A 260 37.03 -24.01 34.94
CA SER A 260 37.90 -24.83 34.09
C SER A 260 39.34 -24.80 34.58
N VAL A 261 39.83 -23.63 35.03
CA VAL A 261 41.16 -23.48 35.64
C VAL A 261 41.27 -24.28 36.93
N LEU A 262 40.26 -24.20 37.82
CA LEU A 262 40.24 -24.97 39.07
C LEU A 262 40.25 -26.49 38.83
N ARG A 263 39.50 -26.98 37.84
CA ARG A 263 39.53 -28.40 37.47
C ARG A 263 40.93 -28.87 37.08
N ILE A 264 41.70 -28.05 36.35
CA ILE A 264 43.08 -28.39 35.96
C ILE A 264 43.97 -28.54 37.20
N ILE A 265 43.86 -27.60 38.15
CA ILE A 265 44.63 -27.60 39.41
C ILE A 265 44.31 -28.85 40.25
N ASP A 266 43.04 -29.25 40.37
CA ASP A 266 42.64 -30.43 41.11
C ASP A 266 43.21 -31.73 40.50
N THR A 267 43.27 -31.82 39.17
CA THR A 267 43.93 -32.96 38.50
C THR A 267 45.42 -33.05 38.81
N ASP A 268 46.13 -31.91 38.82
CA ASP A 268 47.58 -31.87 39.07
C ASP A 268 47.95 -32.07 40.55
N MET A 269 47.10 -31.62 41.48
CA MET A 269 47.34 -31.70 42.92
C MET A 269 46.95 -33.05 43.55
N SER A 270 46.23 -33.91 42.81
CA SER A 270 45.86 -35.26 43.27
C SER A 270 47.05 -36.23 43.49
N SER A 271 48.29 -35.82 43.15
CA SER A 271 49.50 -36.63 43.32
C SER A 271 50.35 -36.31 44.56
N LYS A 272 50.00 -35.30 45.39
CA LYS A 272 50.74 -34.98 46.63
C LYS A 272 49.81 -34.58 47.77
N GLN A 273 49.56 -35.55 48.64
CA GLN A 273 48.89 -35.39 49.93
C GLN A 273 49.75 -34.53 50.87
N GLY A 274 49.20 -33.42 51.38
CA GLY A 274 49.89 -32.61 52.39
C GLY A 274 49.19 -31.30 52.77
N MET A 275 48.19 -31.40 53.66
CA MET A 275 47.70 -30.39 54.61
C MET A 275 48.37 -29.00 54.56
N SER A 276 47.66 -27.97 54.07
CA SER A 276 47.79 -26.58 54.59
C SER A 276 46.81 -25.54 53.99
N HIS A 277 45.91 -25.87 53.06
CA HIS A 277 45.19 -24.83 52.29
C HIS A 277 43.88 -24.29 52.90
N ALA A 278 43.44 -24.80 54.06
CA ALA A 278 42.12 -24.46 54.63
C ALA A 278 42.01 -23.03 55.17
N ILE A 279 43.12 -22.34 55.47
CA ILE A 279 43.09 -20.98 56.05
C ILE A 279 43.04 -19.89 54.96
N SER A 280 43.52 -20.17 53.73
CA SER A 280 43.57 -19.18 52.64
C SER A 280 42.24 -19.00 51.91
N LEU A 281 41.43 -20.07 51.82
CA LEU A 281 40.10 -20.04 51.18
C LEU A 281 39.09 -19.24 52.00
N GLN A 282 39.27 -19.19 53.32
CA GLN A 282 38.36 -18.47 54.21
C GLN A 282 38.57 -16.95 54.12
N SER A 283 39.81 -16.47 53.90
CA SER A 283 40.08 -15.04 53.67
C SER A 283 39.66 -14.55 52.28
N GLU A 284 39.68 -15.39 51.24
CA GLU A 284 39.20 -15.01 49.91
C GLU A 284 37.67 -14.92 49.85
N LEU A 285 36.96 -15.85 50.51
CA LEU A 285 35.50 -15.82 50.63
C LEU A 285 34.99 -14.61 51.43
N GLU A 286 35.75 -14.15 52.43
CA GLU A 286 35.41 -12.94 53.20
C GLU A 286 35.61 -11.66 52.37
N SER A 287 36.60 -11.60 51.47
CA SER A 287 36.78 -10.44 50.56
C SER A 287 35.71 -10.35 49.45
N LEU A 288 35.18 -11.49 49.00
CA LEU A 288 34.11 -11.52 47.99
C LEU A 288 32.73 -11.16 48.55
N ALA A 289 32.52 -11.33 49.86
CA ALA A 289 31.30 -10.92 50.54
C ALA A 289 31.20 -9.40 50.68
N ASP A 290 32.33 -8.71 50.89
CA ASP A 290 32.37 -7.24 51.05
C ASP A 290 32.12 -6.47 49.74
N ASP A 291 32.47 -7.03 48.57
CA ASP A 291 32.29 -6.35 47.28
C ASP A 291 30.85 -6.40 46.73
N TYR A 292 30.03 -7.35 47.20
CA TYR A 292 28.66 -7.53 46.72
C TYR A 292 27.64 -6.61 47.41
N ASP A 293 27.94 -6.12 48.63
CA ASP A 293 26.94 -5.39 49.43
C ASP A 293 26.92 -3.87 49.17
N ASP A 294 28.04 -3.27 48.74
CA ASP A 294 28.13 -1.80 48.62
C ASP A 294 27.78 -1.26 47.21
N SER A 295 27.78 -2.12 46.19
CA SER A 295 27.54 -1.76 44.79
C SER A 295 26.06 -1.85 44.37
N ALA A 296 25.29 -2.77 44.98
CA ALA A 296 23.89 -3.02 44.60
C ALA A 296 22.88 -2.11 45.33
N CYS A 297 23.20 -1.63 46.53
CA CYS A 297 22.29 -0.81 47.34
C CYS A 297 22.37 0.70 47.02
N LYS A 298 23.50 1.22 46.50
CA LYS A 298 23.65 2.65 46.18
C LYS A 298 22.99 3.09 44.86
N SER A 299 22.66 2.17 43.93
CA SER A 299 22.01 2.55 42.67
C SER A 299 20.47 2.64 42.74
N VAL A 300 19.85 2.21 43.84
CA VAL A 300 18.38 2.22 44.00
C VAL A 300 17.89 3.44 44.80
N ILE A 301 18.72 4.02 45.67
CA ILE A 301 18.29 5.13 46.56
C ILE A 301 18.52 6.52 45.94
N ASN A 302 19.42 6.68 44.95
CA ASN A 302 19.71 7.99 44.34
C ASN A 302 18.85 8.38 43.11
N LYS A 303 17.71 7.71 42.88
CA LYS A 303 16.78 8.05 41.78
C LYS A 303 15.35 8.34 42.21
N GLY A 304 15.12 8.57 43.50
CA GLY A 304 13.89 9.16 43.99
C GLY A 304 14.23 10.42 44.76
N ASN A 305 14.13 11.60 44.11
CA ASN A 305 13.79 12.89 44.72
C ASN A 305 14.00 14.14 43.81
N GLU A 306 14.21 13.99 42.50
CA GLU A 306 14.15 15.15 41.60
C GLU A 306 12.89 15.13 40.73
N SER A 307 11.92 15.92 41.22
CA SER A 307 10.98 16.76 40.48
C SER A 307 10.02 16.09 39.50
N ILE A 308 8.83 15.78 40.00
CA ILE A 308 7.60 15.53 39.23
C ILE A 308 6.95 16.84 38.73
N GLU A 309 7.47 18.03 39.08
CA GLU A 309 6.79 19.31 38.79
C GLU A 309 7.28 20.04 37.52
N ASP A 310 8.41 19.69 36.92
CA ASP A 310 8.97 20.45 35.78
C ASP A 310 8.63 19.94 34.38
N MET A 311 7.84 18.86 34.23
CA MET A 311 7.57 18.28 32.91
C MET A 311 6.30 18.80 32.21
N LEU A 312 5.58 19.75 32.79
CA LEU A 312 4.28 20.19 32.25
C LEU A 312 4.24 21.57 31.59
N PHE A 313 5.32 22.37 31.59
CA PHE A 313 5.24 23.69 30.96
C PHE A 313 6.51 24.15 30.22
N ILE A 314 6.32 24.35 28.90
CA ILE A 314 6.88 25.44 28.08
C ILE A 314 8.34 25.27 27.61
N LYS A 315 8.56 25.04 26.30
CA LYS A 315 8.84 26.08 25.28
C LYS A 315 9.40 25.47 23.98
N ASN A 316 8.76 25.84 22.88
CA ASN A 316 9.30 25.78 21.52
C ASN A 316 10.40 26.84 21.35
N PRO A 317 11.54 26.52 20.71
CA PRO A 317 12.10 27.47 19.76
C PRO A 317 12.52 26.81 18.43
N ASN A 318 11.84 27.28 17.39
CA ASN A 318 12.33 27.63 16.05
C ASN A 318 13.72 27.16 15.59
N ASN A 319 13.66 26.58 14.39
CA ASN A 319 14.55 26.79 13.24
C ASN A 319 16.05 26.56 13.43
N GLN A 320 16.53 25.44 12.88
CA GLN A 320 17.74 25.47 12.06
C GLN A 320 17.74 24.36 11.00
N LEU A 321 17.73 24.80 9.73
CA LEU A 321 18.05 24.05 8.53
C LEU A 321 19.41 23.38 8.68
N LEU A 322 19.46 22.05 8.58
CA LEU A 322 20.69 21.31 8.25
C LEU A 322 20.35 20.19 7.27
N THR A 323 20.94 20.29 6.09
CA THR A 323 20.88 19.39 4.94
C THR A 323 21.38 17.98 5.27
N PRO A 324 20.78 16.88 4.78
CA PRO A 324 21.33 15.55 4.96
C PRO A 324 22.41 15.24 3.91
N LYS A 325 23.63 14.96 4.40
CA LYS A 325 24.68 14.29 3.63
C LYS A 325 24.30 12.83 3.43
N THR A 326 24.20 12.40 2.18
CA THR A 326 24.00 11.02 1.77
C THR A 326 25.31 10.23 1.92
N SER A 327 25.46 9.44 2.98
CA SER A 327 26.46 8.38 3.04
C SER A 327 25.88 7.11 2.40
N ALA A 328 26.43 6.70 1.26
CA ALA A 328 26.09 5.45 0.60
C ALA A 328 26.52 4.25 1.45
N PHE A 329 25.54 3.50 1.96
CA PHE A 329 25.76 2.18 2.56
C PHE A 329 25.58 1.12 1.48
N SER A 330 26.68 0.51 1.03
CA SER A 330 26.69 -0.67 0.18
C SER A 330 26.37 -1.92 1.00
N TRP A 331 25.21 -2.54 0.76
CA TRP A 331 24.87 -3.85 1.31
C TRP A 331 25.39 -4.95 0.37
N PRO A 332 25.98 -6.05 0.88
CA PRO A 332 26.40 -7.17 0.05
C PRO A 332 25.17 -7.99 -0.36
N ASN A 333 24.99 -8.14 -1.68
CA ASN A 333 23.98 -8.99 -2.30
C ASN A 333 24.34 -10.47 -2.13
N THR A 334 23.72 -11.14 -1.15
CA THR A 334 23.61 -12.60 -1.12
C THR A 334 22.15 -13.00 -1.34
N SER A 335 21.79 -13.20 -2.60
CA SER A 335 20.47 -13.69 -3.02
C SER A 335 20.35 -15.18 -2.68
N ARG A 336 19.64 -15.52 -1.60
CA ARG A 336 19.11 -16.87 -1.38
C ARG A 336 17.76 -16.98 -2.07
N ASP A 337 17.66 -17.90 -3.02
CA ASP A 337 16.43 -18.23 -3.74
C ASP A 337 15.39 -18.78 -2.75
N ILE A 338 14.27 -18.08 -2.58
CA ILE A 338 13.13 -18.52 -1.77
C ILE A 338 12.11 -19.14 -2.74
N ASN A 339 11.98 -20.46 -2.70
CA ASN A 339 10.98 -21.19 -3.46
C ASN A 339 9.73 -21.35 -2.58
N ILE A 340 8.64 -20.65 -2.92
CA ILE A 340 7.37 -20.72 -2.19
C ILE A 340 6.44 -21.62 -2.98
N GLN A 341 6.24 -22.86 -2.51
CA GLN A 341 5.17 -23.72 -3.01
C GLN A 341 3.85 -23.32 -2.33
N SER A 342 2.87 -22.93 -3.14
CA SER A 342 1.48 -22.78 -2.72
C SER A 342 0.80 -24.15 -2.72
N GLU A 343 -0.01 -24.42 -1.69
CA GLU A 343 -0.89 -25.61 -1.57
C GLU A 343 -1.87 -25.79 -2.75
N ALA A 344 -2.05 -24.76 -3.59
CA ALA A 344 -2.91 -24.81 -4.77
C ALA A 344 -2.27 -25.49 -6.00
N GLY A 345 -1.04 -26.04 -5.91
CA GLY A 345 -0.36 -26.69 -7.04
C GLY A 345 0.09 -25.74 -8.15
N ILE A 346 0.00 -24.42 -7.95
CA ILE A 346 0.50 -23.42 -8.89
C ILE A 346 2.00 -23.21 -8.59
N THR A 347 2.85 -23.80 -9.42
CA THR A 347 4.29 -23.51 -9.43
C THR A 347 4.50 -22.12 -10.02
N ILE A 348 4.49 -21.10 -9.15
CA ILE A 348 4.96 -19.77 -9.53
C ILE A 348 6.48 -19.87 -9.63
N PHE A 349 6.99 -20.14 -10.84
CA PHE A 349 8.41 -19.99 -11.10
C PHE A 349 8.77 -18.53 -10.78
N PRO A 350 9.65 -18.25 -9.81
CA PRO A 350 10.14 -16.90 -9.63
C PRO A 350 10.89 -16.57 -10.91
N ASN A 351 10.22 -15.86 -11.81
CA ASN A 351 10.85 -15.28 -12.97
C ASN A 351 11.97 -14.43 -12.39
N LYS A 352 13.23 -14.85 -12.56
CA LYS A 352 14.38 -14.10 -12.06
C LYS A 352 14.24 -12.70 -12.66
N ILE A 353 13.77 -11.75 -11.86
CA ILE A 353 13.67 -10.36 -12.26
C ILE A 353 15.12 -9.91 -12.31
N ILE A 354 15.74 -10.10 -13.47
CA ILE A 354 17.04 -9.55 -13.79
C ILE A 354 16.85 -8.05 -13.66
N ARG A 355 17.35 -7.47 -12.57
CA ARG A 355 17.27 -6.03 -12.36
C ARG A 355 18.03 -5.37 -13.49
N LYS A 356 17.31 -4.55 -14.25
CA LYS A 356 17.89 -3.73 -15.30
C LYS A 356 18.82 -2.69 -14.65
N PRO A 357 19.84 -2.20 -15.37
CA PRO A 357 20.69 -1.12 -14.87
C PRO A 357 19.83 0.12 -14.54
N PRO A 358 20.17 0.90 -13.49
CA PRO A 358 19.34 2.01 -13.03
C PRO A 358 18.91 3.03 -14.10
N PRO A 359 19.75 3.40 -15.09
CA PRO A 359 19.34 4.30 -16.17
C PRO A 359 18.22 3.70 -17.05
N GLU A 360 18.29 2.41 -17.35
CA GLU A 360 17.29 1.73 -18.16
C GLU A 360 15.97 1.60 -17.39
N GLU A 361 16.03 1.29 -16.10
CA GLU A 361 14.84 1.24 -15.24
C GLU A 361 14.16 2.62 -15.14
N TYR A 362 14.94 3.69 -14.94
CA TYR A 362 14.42 5.06 -14.94
C TYR A 362 13.80 5.43 -16.29
N PHE A 363 14.43 5.06 -17.40
CA PHE A 363 13.88 5.29 -18.74
C PHE A 363 12.53 4.58 -18.93
N LEU A 364 12.43 3.31 -18.53
CA LEU A 364 11.18 2.53 -18.64
C LEU A 364 10.05 3.14 -17.82
N LEU A 365 10.33 3.54 -16.58
CA LEU A 365 9.36 4.23 -15.73
C LEU A 365 8.93 5.57 -16.34
N THR A 366 9.87 6.30 -16.96
CA THR A 366 9.59 7.55 -17.67
C THR A 366 8.67 7.29 -18.87
N VAL A 367 8.93 6.24 -19.68
CA VAL A 367 8.06 5.85 -20.79
C VAL A 367 6.65 5.52 -20.31
N GLN A 368 6.54 4.78 -19.20
CA GLN A 368 5.24 4.44 -18.62
C GLN A 368 4.50 5.70 -18.14
N ALA A 369 5.19 6.61 -17.45
CA ALA A 369 4.60 7.86 -17.00
C ALA A 369 4.13 8.75 -18.16
N VAL A 370 4.94 8.90 -19.22
CA VAL A 370 4.56 9.67 -20.41
C VAL A 370 3.38 9.00 -21.14
N LYS A 371 3.37 7.66 -21.24
CA LYS A 371 2.27 6.92 -21.87
C LYS A 371 0.95 7.09 -21.12
N MET A 372 0.96 7.04 -19.78
CA MET A 372 -0.23 7.22 -18.95
C MET A 372 -0.79 8.65 -18.98
N ASN A 373 0.06 9.64 -19.21
CA ASN A 373 -0.34 11.04 -19.33
C ASN A 373 -0.65 11.48 -20.77
N SER A 374 -0.40 10.63 -21.76
CA SER A 374 -0.65 10.96 -23.16
C SER A 374 -2.16 10.89 -23.46
N PRO A 375 -2.73 11.86 -24.19
CA PRO A 375 -4.13 11.81 -24.63
C PRO A 375 -4.43 10.66 -25.62
N TYR A 376 -3.40 9.89 -25.99
CA TYR A 376 -3.49 8.77 -26.92
C TYR A 376 -3.27 7.40 -26.26
N ALA A 377 -3.30 7.32 -24.92
CA ALA A 377 -3.02 6.09 -24.15
C ALA A 377 -3.83 4.88 -24.64
N ASP A 378 -5.11 5.07 -24.95
CA ASP A 378 -6.04 4.00 -25.34
C ASP A 378 -5.79 3.44 -26.73
N LYS A 379 -5.09 4.16 -27.60
CA LYS A 379 -4.89 3.78 -29.01
C LYS A 379 -3.83 2.70 -29.22
N GLY A 380 -3.40 2.01 -28.15
CA GLY A 380 -2.55 0.82 -28.24
C GLY A 380 -1.20 1.10 -28.89
N LEU A 381 -0.51 2.16 -28.45
CA LEU A 381 0.87 2.45 -28.85
C LEU A 381 1.78 1.30 -28.34
N ASN A 382 1.90 0.27 -29.17
CA ASN A 382 2.80 -0.87 -29.02
C ASN A 382 4.20 -0.48 -29.50
N LEU A 383 4.82 0.46 -28.79
CA LEU A 383 6.22 0.79 -28.99
C LEU A 383 7.10 -0.15 -28.19
N ASN A 384 8.15 -0.67 -28.82
CA ASN A 384 9.18 -1.43 -28.13
C ASN A 384 9.99 -0.48 -27.24
N THR A 385 9.77 -0.54 -25.93
CA THR A 385 10.42 0.36 -24.98
C THR A 385 11.94 0.16 -24.91
N GLN A 386 12.41 -1.05 -25.26
CA GLN A 386 13.84 -1.37 -25.31
C GLN A 386 14.53 -0.65 -26.48
N GLU A 387 13.90 -0.64 -27.66
CA GLU A 387 14.41 0.08 -28.84
C GLU A 387 14.46 1.58 -28.59
N LEU A 388 13.42 2.15 -27.95
CA LEU A 388 13.41 3.57 -27.58
C LEU A 388 14.57 3.93 -26.63
N TYR A 389 14.91 3.05 -25.69
CA TYR A 389 16.05 3.26 -24.79
C TYR A 389 17.38 3.28 -25.57
N TYR A 390 17.60 2.31 -26.46
CA TYR A 390 18.83 2.27 -27.27
C TYR A 390 18.95 3.50 -28.18
N ASN A 391 17.87 3.91 -28.84
CA ASN A 391 17.86 5.11 -29.67
C ASN A 391 18.17 6.37 -28.87
N ALA A 392 17.60 6.52 -27.67
CA ALA A 392 17.88 7.67 -26.80
C ALA A 392 19.36 7.74 -26.36
N VAL A 393 19.98 6.58 -26.12
CA VAL A 393 21.40 6.48 -25.77
C VAL A 393 22.29 6.76 -26.99
N GLU A 394 21.93 6.22 -28.16
CA GLU A 394 22.65 6.41 -29.43
C GLU A 394 22.61 7.87 -29.89
N GLU A 395 21.47 8.54 -29.77
CA GLU A 395 21.30 9.97 -30.06
C GLU A 395 21.94 10.89 -29.00
N GLY A 396 22.46 10.34 -27.89
CA GLY A 396 23.09 11.11 -26.83
C GLY A 396 22.14 12.02 -26.07
N ILE A 397 20.87 11.62 -25.90
CA ILE A 397 19.86 12.42 -25.22
C ILE A 397 20.15 12.47 -23.70
N PRO A 398 20.30 13.66 -23.09
CA PRO A 398 20.54 13.77 -21.66
C PRO A 398 19.38 13.20 -20.83
N PHE A 399 19.68 12.54 -19.71
CA PHE A 399 18.69 11.83 -18.88
C PHE A 399 17.47 12.68 -18.50
N HIS A 400 17.68 13.95 -18.15
CA HIS A 400 16.61 14.88 -17.75
C HIS A 400 15.71 15.30 -18.91
N LYS A 401 16.08 15.01 -20.17
CA LYS A 401 15.29 15.31 -21.37
C LYS A 401 14.58 14.08 -21.96
N TRP A 402 14.75 12.90 -21.37
CA TRP A 402 14.12 11.67 -21.88
C TRP A 402 12.60 11.78 -21.98
N HIS A 403 11.94 12.41 -21.01
CA HIS A 403 10.47 12.59 -21.05
C HIS A 403 10.00 13.38 -22.29
N VAL A 404 10.63 14.51 -22.60
CA VAL A 404 10.31 15.34 -23.79
C VAL A 404 10.58 14.57 -25.09
N TRP A 405 11.71 13.85 -25.13
CA TRP A 405 12.08 13.07 -26.30
C TRP A 405 11.12 11.90 -26.53
N ILE A 406 10.76 11.15 -25.49
CA ILE A 406 9.77 10.06 -25.55
C ILE A 406 8.42 10.57 -26.04
N GLU A 407 7.96 11.72 -25.55
CA GLU A 407 6.71 12.35 -25.98
C GLU A 407 6.74 12.70 -27.48
N SER A 408 7.87 13.23 -27.97
CA SER A 408 8.05 13.50 -29.40
C SER A 408 7.97 12.22 -30.25
N GLN A 409 8.60 11.13 -29.81
CA GLN A 409 8.55 9.83 -30.50
C GLN A 409 7.13 9.24 -30.52
N LEU A 410 6.40 9.34 -29.41
CA LEU A 410 5.00 8.90 -29.32
C LEU A 410 4.10 9.68 -30.28
N ASN A 411 4.24 11.02 -30.30
CA ASN A 411 3.48 11.89 -31.19
C ASN A 411 3.81 11.60 -32.67
N GLN A 412 5.08 11.41 -33.01
CA GLN A 412 5.50 11.08 -34.37
C GLN A 412 4.91 9.74 -34.83
N ASN A 413 4.98 8.70 -33.99
CA ASN A 413 4.40 7.40 -34.33
C ASN A 413 2.87 7.47 -34.48
N TYR A 414 2.21 8.22 -33.59
CA TYR A 414 0.76 8.44 -33.69
C TYR A 414 0.37 9.11 -35.03
N VAL A 415 1.04 10.21 -35.38
CA VAL A 415 0.83 10.92 -36.64
C VAL A 415 1.07 10.01 -37.84
N GLN A 416 2.16 9.23 -37.84
CA GLN A 416 2.42 8.24 -38.90
C GLN A 416 1.32 7.17 -38.99
N GLY A 417 0.78 6.74 -37.85
CA GLY A 417 -0.34 5.81 -37.78
C GLY A 417 -1.61 6.34 -38.44
N LEU A 418 -1.89 7.64 -38.28
CA LEU A 418 -3.02 8.31 -38.94
C LEU A 418 -2.84 8.34 -40.48
N TYR A 419 -1.66 8.74 -40.96
CA TYR A 419 -1.40 8.80 -42.41
C TYR A 419 -1.36 7.41 -43.08
N LYS A 420 -0.81 6.39 -42.40
CA LYS A 420 -0.81 5.01 -42.94
C LYS A 420 -2.22 4.43 -43.07
N LYS A 421 -3.13 4.74 -42.13
CA LYS A 421 -4.55 4.31 -42.22
C LYS A 421 -5.32 5.04 -43.33
N SER A 422 -5.04 6.34 -43.53
CA SER A 422 -5.63 7.15 -44.59
C SER A 422 -5.28 6.63 -45.99
N SER A 423 -4.01 6.32 -46.27
CA SER A 423 -3.60 5.87 -47.61
C SER A 423 -4.30 4.57 -48.03
N LYS A 424 -4.39 3.55 -47.15
CA LYS A 424 -5.05 2.27 -47.47
C LYS A 424 -6.57 2.40 -47.68
N SER A 425 -7.20 3.40 -47.07
CA SER A 425 -8.63 3.70 -47.24
C SER A 425 -8.92 4.38 -48.58
N ILE A 426 -8.07 5.32 -48.98
CA ILE A 426 -8.20 6.07 -50.24
C ILE A 426 -8.08 5.11 -51.44
N TRP A 427 -7.10 4.21 -51.46
CA TRP A 427 -6.95 3.24 -52.56
C TRP A 427 -8.10 2.23 -52.65
N LYS A 428 -8.76 1.87 -51.54
CA LYS A 428 -9.98 1.02 -51.58
C LYS A 428 -11.21 1.75 -52.09
N ARG A 429 -11.33 3.07 -51.86
CA ARG A 429 -12.44 3.88 -52.40
C ARG A 429 -12.27 4.20 -53.89
N PHE A 430 -11.05 4.40 -54.37
CA PHE A 430 -10.79 4.68 -55.78
C PHE A 430 -10.58 3.41 -56.64
N GLY A 431 -10.05 2.32 -56.09
CA GLY A 431 -9.83 1.07 -56.82
C GLY A 431 -11.11 0.31 -57.18
N LYS A 432 -12.24 0.56 -56.52
CA LYS A 432 -13.53 -0.09 -56.85
C LYS A 432 -14.34 0.63 -57.94
N LYS A 433 -13.87 1.78 -58.42
CA LYS A 433 -14.49 2.55 -59.53
C LYS A 433 -13.65 2.55 -60.82
N MET A 434 -12.55 1.81 -60.87
CA MET A 434 -11.63 1.72 -62.01
C MET A 434 -11.38 0.27 -62.44
N CYS A 435 -12.45 -0.53 -62.53
CA CYS A 435 -12.46 -1.72 -63.38
C CYS A 435 -13.36 -1.39 -64.58
N PHE A 436 -12.75 -0.95 -65.67
CA PHE A 436 -13.27 -1.07 -67.02
C PHE A 436 -12.61 -2.27 -67.68
#